data_AF-A0A0B4R952-F1
#
_entry.id   AF-A0A0B4R952-F1
#
_cell.length_a   1.000
_cell.length_b   1.000
_cell.length_c   1.000
_cell.angle_alpha   90.00
_cell.angle_beta   90.00
_cell.angle_gamma   90.00
#
_symmetry.space_group_name_H-M   'P 1'
#
loop_
_entity.id
_entity.type
_entity.pdbx_description
1 polymer ?
#
loop_
_entity_poly.entity_id
_entity_poly.type
_entity_poly.pdbx_seq_one_letter_code
_entity_poly.pdbx_strand_id
1 'polypeptide(L)'
;MSITKNKGESIIQATRLLKETYENLNILFQELDRVGEEEGYVTINPRYMRYKSDTDTTGWLTTNFIKLYVESEKIPESIEDIRDLPWYGVMVDLTDDDENEIPLVSVIRYQFDQSHWRRLPVVSDHWTFWSPFYGGDYNILRENNEWQIDSNGKAKKKHNGFEKLVAKDVPLFDLTSPEDIREKVFREFENLQF
;
A
#
# COMPACT_ATOMS: atom_id res chain seq x y z
N MET A 1 18.39 -29.00 30.35
CA MET A 1 17.62 -28.17 31.29
C MET A 1 16.78 -27.19 30.48
N SER A 2 15.47 -27.37 30.48
CA SER A 2 14.52 -26.51 29.76
C SER A 2 14.28 -25.26 30.60
N ILE A 3 14.86 -24.13 30.20
CA ILE A 3 14.44 -22.83 30.72
C ILE A 3 13.12 -22.53 30.01
N THR A 4 12.01 -22.82 30.69
CA THR A 4 10.69 -22.29 30.31
C THR A 4 10.83 -20.77 30.24
N LYS A 5 10.96 -20.24 29.02
CA LYS A 5 10.90 -18.80 28.76
C LYS A 5 9.63 -18.29 29.43
N ASN A 6 9.74 -17.35 30.36
CA ASN A 6 8.58 -16.79 31.04
C ASN A 6 7.67 -16.20 29.95
N LYS A 7 6.49 -16.81 29.77
CA LYS A 7 5.54 -16.40 28.72
C LYS A 7 5.17 -14.92 28.87
N GLY A 8 5.12 -14.39 30.10
CA GLY A 8 4.85 -12.98 30.37
C GLY A 8 5.94 -12.04 29.82
N GLU A 9 7.21 -12.37 30.03
CA GLU A 9 8.32 -11.58 29.48
C GLU A 9 8.33 -11.61 27.95
N SER A 10 8.03 -12.77 27.36
CA SER A 10 7.94 -12.91 25.90
C SER A 10 6.79 -12.06 25.32
N ILE A 11 5.64 -12.01 25.98
CA ILE A 11 4.50 -11.17 25.59
C ILE A 11 4.87 -9.68 25.66
N ILE A 12 5.55 -9.24 26.74
CA ILE A 12 5.99 -7.85 26.89
C ILE A 12 6.96 -7.45 25.78
N GLN A 13 7.93 -8.31 25.46
CA GLN A 13 8.91 -8.06 24.39
C GLN A 13 8.22 -7.96 23.02
N ALA A 14 7.36 -8.93 22.68
CA ALA A 14 6.62 -8.92 21.42
C ALA A 14 5.73 -7.67 21.28
N THR A 15 5.06 -7.27 22.36
CA THR A 15 4.22 -6.06 22.37
C THR A 15 5.05 -4.79 22.13
N ARG A 16 6.27 -4.71 22.68
CA ARG A 16 7.17 -3.56 22.44
C ARG A 16 7.64 -3.51 20.99
N LEU A 17 8.07 -4.64 20.45
CA LEU A 17 8.52 -4.74 19.06
C LEU A 17 7.40 -4.35 18.09
N LEU A 18 6.17 -4.84 18.31
CA LEU A 18 5.03 -4.46 17.49
C LEU A 18 4.78 -2.94 17.51
N LYS A 19 4.85 -2.30 18.69
CA LYS A 19 4.69 -0.84 18.79
C LYS A 19 5.77 -0.10 18.00
N GLU A 20 7.02 -0.52 18.15
CA GLU A 20 8.17 0.05 17.43
C GLU A 20 8.02 -0.14 15.91
N THR A 21 7.52 -1.29 15.45
CA THR A 21 7.19 -1.52 14.04
C THR A 21 6.17 -0.50 13.51
N TYR A 22 5.09 -0.23 14.24
CA TYR A 22 4.10 0.77 13.83
C TYR A 22 4.64 2.21 13.86
N GLU A 23 5.52 2.52 14.81
CA GLU A 23 6.22 3.82 14.85
C GLU A 23 7.15 3.99 13.64
N ASN A 24 7.91 2.94 13.29
CA ASN A 24 8.79 2.92 12.13
C ASN A 24 8.01 3.04 10.81
N LEU A 25 6.86 2.37 10.69
CA LEU A 25 5.97 2.54 9.53
C LEU A 25 5.49 3.99 9.40
N ASN A 26 5.16 4.65 10.52
CA ASN A 26 4.75 6.04 10.48
C ASN A 26 5.88 6.95 9.99
N ILE A 27 7.12 6.70 10.43
CA ILE A 27 8.30 7.44 9.95
C ILE A 27 8.50 7.19 8.45
N LEU A 28 8.43 5.94 8.00
CA LEU A 28 8.56 5.58 6.58
C LEU A 28 7.55 6.33 5.71
N PHE A 29 6.26 6.33 6.07
CA PHE A 29 5.23 7.04 5.30
C PHE A 29 5.37 8.56 5.35
N GLN A 30 5.92 9.13 6.42
CA GLN A 30 6.24 10.56 6.46
C GLN A 30 7.39 10.91 5.53
N GLU A 31 8.43 10.07 5.45
CA GLU A 31 9.52 10.25 4.49
C GLU A 31 9.06 10.03 3.05
N LEU A 32 8.17 9.08 2.80
CA LEU A 32 7.51 8.92 1.49
C LEU A 32 6.75 10.19 1.09
N ASP A 33 5.96 10.77 2.00
CA ASP A 33 5.23 12.02 1.71
C ASP A 33 6.19 13.17 1.39
N ARG A 34 7.25 13.35 2.19
CA ARG A 34 8.26 14.40 1.98
C ARG A 34 8.98 14.25 0.64
N VAL A 35 9.47 13.05 0.32
CA VAL A 35 10.20 12.80 -0.94
C VAL A 35 9.23 12.87 -2.13
N GLY A 36 7.98 12.41 -1.96
CA GLY A 36 6.95 12.53 -2.99
C GLY A 36 6.72 13.98 -3.39
N GLU A 37 6.56 14.87 -2.40
CA GLU A 37 6.38 16.31 -2.66
C GLU A 37 7.57 16.91 -3.42
N GLU A 38 8.80 16.48 -3.13
CA GLU A 38 10.01 16.89 -3.84
C GLU A 38 10.04 16.41 -5.30
N GLU A 39 9.44 15.26 -5.59
CA GLU A 39 9.33 14.66 -6.93
C GLU A 39 8.01 15.03 -7.66
N GLY A 40 7.20 15.95 -7.10
CA GLY A 40 5.96 16.43 -7.74
C GLY A 40 4.71 15.57 -7.49
N TYR A 41 4.79 14.64 -6.54
CA TYR A 41 3.68 13.79 -6.11
C TYR A 41 3.14 14.24 -4.75
N VAL A 42 1.82 14.34 -4.65
CA VAL A 42 1.14 14.65 -3.38
C VAL A 42 0.25 13.50 -2.96
N THR A 43 0.12 13.30 -1.65
CA THR A 43 -0.74 12.25 -1.14
C THR A 43 -2.23 12.57 -1.31
N ILE A 44 -3.02 11.58 -1.71
CA ILE A 44 -4.49 11.68 -1.73
C ILE A 44 -5.05 11.67 -0.29
N ASN A 45 -4.33 11.04 0.64
CA ASN A 45 -4.79 10.75 1.98
C ASN A 45 -3.75 11.17 3.02
N PRO A 46 -4.09 12.01 4.01
CA PRO A 46 -3.13 12.40 5.05
C PRO A 46 -2.55 11.20 5.84
N ARG A 47 -3.29 10.09 5.93
CA ARG A 47 -2.87 8.87 6.65
C ARG A 47 -2.79 7.71 5.67
N TYR A 48 -1.85 6.80 5.88
CA TYR A 48 -1.87 5.51 5.20
C TYR A 48 -3.14 4.73 5.57
N MET A 49 -3.64 3.99 4.60
CA MET A 49 -4.77 3.09 4.70
C MET A 49 -4.34 1.77 5.30
N ARG A 50 -5.28 1.11 5.99
CA ARG A 50 -5.10 -0.21 6.54
C ARG A 50 -6.44 -0.88 6.78
N TYR A 51 -6.47 -2.20 6.73
CA TYR A 51 -7.64 -2.93 7.18
C TYR A 51 -7.91 -2.66 8.66
N LYS A 52 -9.18 -2.46 8.98
CA LYS A 52 -9.66 -2.29 10.35
C LYS A 52 -11.00 -2.98 10.47
N SER A 53 -11.10 -3.86 11.47
CA SER A 53 -12.34 -4.54 11.82
C SER A 53 -12.41 -4.71 13.33
N ASP A 54 -13.56 -4.40 13.91
CA ASP A 54 -13.79 -4.62 15.34
C ASP A 54 -14.22 -6.07 15.62
N THR A 55 -14.68 -6.80 14.59
CA THR A 55 -15.23 -8.17 14.71
C THR A 55 -14.26 -9.26 14.23
N ASP A 56 -13.19 -8.89 13.55
CA ASP A 56 -12.20 -9.79 12.98
C ASP A 56 -10.84 -9.48 13.59
N THR A 57 -10.22 -10.48 14.22
CA THR A 57 -8.92 -10.34 14.89
C THR A 57 -7.80 -9.96 13.94
N THR A 58 -7.91 -10.29 12.65
CA THR A 58 -6.94 -9.81 11.63
C THR A 58 -7.04 -8.30 11.42
N GLY A 59 -8.18 -7.69 11.72
CA GLY A 59 -8.36 -6.24 11.73
C GLY A 59 -7.75 -5.53 12.94
N TRP A 60 -7.31 -6.27 13.96
CA TRP A 60 -6.62 -5.73 15.13
C TRP A 60 -5.11 -5.59 14.89
N LEU A 61 -4.55 -6.50 14.09
CA LEU A 61 -3.15 -6.52 13.70
C LEU A 61 -3.07 -6.77 12.18
N THR A 62 -2.96 -5.68 11.43
CA THR A 62 -2.75 -5.73 9.98
C THR A 62 -1.26 -5.68 9.67
N THR A 63 -0.87 -6.41 8.64
CA THR A 63 0.49 -6.49 8.10
C THR A 63 0.66 -5.72 6.79
N ASN A 64 -0.44 -5.27 6.19
CA ASN A 64 -0.45 -4.54 4.92
C ASN A 64 -0.96 -3.10 5.10
N PHE A 65 -0.26 -2.14 4.49
CA PHE A 65 -0.51 -0.70 4.58
C PHE A 65 -0.38 -0.05 3.21
N ILE A 66 -1.29 0.88 2.86
CA ILE A 66 -1.32 1.50 1.53
C ILE A 66 -1.34 3.00 1.65
N LYS A 67 -0.55 3.70 0.85
CA LYS A 67 -0.60 5.16 0.72
C LYS A 67 -0.73 5.51 -0.75
N LEU A 68 -1.61 6.44 -1.07
CA LEU A 68 -1.92 6.83 -2.44
C LEU A 68 -1.37 8.21 -2.75
N TYR A 69 -0.96 8.37 -4.01
CA TYR A 69 -0.34 9.57 -4.55
C TYR A 69 -0.94 9.90 -5.92
N VAL A 70 -0.86 11.18 -6.26
CA VAL A 70 -1.13 11.72 -7.60
C VAL A 70 -0.04 12.74 -7.93
N GLU A 71 0.31 12.84 -9.21
CA GLU A 71 1.16 13.93 -9.69
C GLU A 71 0.35 15.23 -9.70
N SER A 72 0.69 16.15 -8.80
CA SER A 72 -0.03 17.43 -8.63
C SER A 72 0.78 18.37 -7.74
N GLU A 73 0.66 19.69 -7.98
CA GLU A 73 1.28 20.71 -7.13
C GLU A 73 0.55 20.93 -5.80
N LYS A 74 -0.68 20.42 -5.65
CA LYS A 74 -1.53 20.67 -4.48
C LYS A 74 -2.20 19.41 -3.99
N ILE A 75 -2.20 19.25 -2.66
CA ILE A 75 -2.97 18.21 -1.98
C ILE A 75 -4.44 18.34 -2.39
N PRO A 76 -5.07 17.28 -2.90
CA PRO A 76 -6.44 17.34 -3.33
C PRO A 76 -7.41 17.47 -2.15
N GLU A 77 -8.45 18.27 -2.32
CA GLU A 77 -9.52 18.45 -1.32
C GLU A 77 -10.79 17.67 -1.69
N SER A 78 -10.92 17.31 -2.98
CA SER A 78 -12.07 16.64 -3.56
C SER A 78 -11.69 15.64 -4.64
N ILE A 79 -12.61 14.75 -5.00
CA ILE A 79 -12.39 13.79 -6.10
C ILE A 79 -12.30 14.50 -7.46
N GLU A 80 -12.91 15.67 -7.57
CA GLU A 80 -12.85 16.53 -8.75
C GLU A 80 -11.43 17.04 -9.02
N ASP A 81 -10.62 17.29 -7.99
CA ASP A 81 -9.25 17.81 -8.13
C ASP A 81 -8.29 16.81 -8.77
N ILE A 82 -8.61 15.52 -8.66
CA ILE A 82 -7.80 14.41 -9.16
C ILE A 82 -8.53 13.59 -10.22
N ARG A 83 -9.63 14.16 -10.73
CA ARG A 83 -10.39 13.53 -11.80
C ARG A 83 -9.51 13.46 -13.04
N ASP A 84 -9.46 12.29 -13.64
CA ASP A 84 -8.65 11.93 -14.80
C ASP A 84 -7.12 11.89 -14.55
N LEU A 85 -6.66 12.12 -13.31
CA LEU A 85 -5.25 11.93 -12.96
C LEU A 85 -4.95 10.44 -12.69
N PRO A 86 -3.77 9.93 -13.11
CA PRO A 86 -3.32 8.61 -12.73
C PRO A 86 -3.17 8.50 -11.20
N TRP A 87 -3.63 7.39 -10.64
CA TRP A 87 -3.46 7.12 -9.21
C TRP A 87 -2.31 6.17 -9.00
N TYR A 88 -1.40 6.56 -8.12
CA TYR A 88 -0.26 5.77 -7.73
C TYR A 88 -0.43 5.29 -6.29
N GLY A 89 0.19 4.16 -5.97
CA GLY A 89 0.17 3.61 -4.63
C GLY A 89 1.53 3.05 -4.22
N VAL A 90 1.80 3.18 -2.93
CA VAL A 90 2.87 2.49 -2.24
C VAL A 90 2.22 1.58 -1.22
N MET A 91 2.35 0.27 -1.43
CA MET A 91 1.84 -0.75 -0.52
C MET A 91 3.01 -1.40 0.22
N VAL A 92 3.03 -1.28 1.54
CA VAL A 92 4.00 -1.95 2.40
C VAL A 92 3.34 -3.21 2.94
N ASP A 93 3.93 -4.37 2.65
CA ASP A 93 3.52 -5.65 3.20
C ASP A 93 4.64 -6.19 4.10
N LEU A 94 4.34 -6.38 5.38
CA LEU A 94 5.30 -6.85 6.37
C LEU A 94 5.51 -8.37 6.36
N THR A 95 4.72 -9.08 5.57
CA THR A 95 4.57 -10.54 5.46
C THR A 95 4.20 -11.24 6.77
N ASP A 96 3.20 -12.12 6.71
CA ASP A 96 2.96 -13.16 7.73
C ASP A 96 2.94 -14.58 7.13
N ASP A 97 3.21 -14.69 5.83
CA ASP A 97 3.01 -15.91 5.05
C ASP A 97 4.35 -16.59 4.77
N ASP A 98 4.38 -17.92 4.93
CA ASP A 98 5.60 -18.76 4.85
C ASP A 98 6.26 -18.73 3.45
N GLU A 99 5.58 -18.17 2.44
CA GLU A 99 6.08 -18.08 1.06
C GLU A 99 6.94 -16.84 0.76
N ASN A 100 6.77 -15.73 1.50
CA ASN A 100 7.55 -14.51 1.32
C ASN A 100 8.27 -14.15 2.62
N GLU A 101 9.52 -14.59 2.76
CA GLU A 101 10.32 -14.40 3.98
C GLU A 101 10.78 -12.95 4.23
N ILE A 102 10.48 -12.00 3.32
CA ILE A 102 10.93 -10.62 3.41
C ILE A 102 9.76 -9.63 3.28
N PRO A 103 9.74 -8.54 4.08
CA PRO A 103 8.81 -7.44 3.88
C PRO A 103 9.05 -6.77 2.54
N LEU A 104 7.96 -6.44 1.85
CA LEU A 104 7.96 -5.89 0.49
C LEU A 104 7.28 -4.52 0.45
N VAL A 105 7.69 -3.74 -0.55
CA VAL A 105 7.02 -2.52 -0.99
C VAL A 105 6.61 -2.72 -2.44
N SER A 106 5.30 -2.75 -2.70
CA SER A 106 4.78 -2.71 -4.05
C SER A 106 4.57 -1.25 -4.46
N VAL A 107 5.21 -0.86 -5.56
CA VAL A 107 5.02 0.42 -6.24
C VAL A 107 3.99 0.20 -7.34
N ILE A 108 2.89 0.94 -7.31
CA ILE A 108 1.66 0.57 -8.03
C ILE A 108 1.15 1.76 -8.83
N ARG A 109 0.70 1.49 -10.07
CA ARG A 109 -0.12 2.41 -10.86
C ARG A 109 -1.49 1.78 -11.08
N TYR A 110 -2.53 2.50 -10.68
CA TYR A 110 -3.92 2.07 -10.80
C TYR A 110 -4.63 2.75 -11.97
N GLN A 111 -5.56 2.01 -12.57
CA GLN A 111 -6.59 2.54 -13.45
C GLN A 111 -7.97 2.27 -12.85
N PHE A 112 -8.66 3.36 -12.55
CA PHE A 112 -10.04 3.36 -12.07
C PHE A 112 -10.93 4.15 -13.01
N ASP A 113 -12.16 3.67 -13.20
CA ASP A 113 -13.27 4.52 -13.63
C ASP A 113 -13.66 5.43 -12.45
N GLN A 114 -13.07 6.62 -12.42
CA GLN A 114 -13.22 7.57 -11.33
C GLN A 114 -14.65 8.12 -11.18
N SER A 115 -15.54 7.90 -12.16
CA SER A 115 -16.97 8.26 -12.03
C SER A 115 -17.69 7.49 -10.93
N HIS A 116 -17.11 6.37 -10.48
CA HIS A 116 -17.61 5.60 -9.34
C HIS A 116 -17.26 6.21 -7.98
N TRP A 117 -16.32 7.15 -7.93
CA TRP A 117 -15.89 7.81 -6.70
C TRP A 117 -16.68 9.10 -6.48
N ARG A 118 -17.21 9.27 -5.25
CA ARG A 118 -17.97 10.46 -4.83
C ARG A 118 -17.24 11.31 -3.78
N ARG A 119 -16.11 10.81 -3.32
CA ARG A 119 -15.23 11.39 -2.32
C ARG A 119 -13.83 10.85 -2.56
N LEU A 120 -12.83 11.53 -2.01
CA LEU A 120 -11.50 10.95 -1.88
C LEU A 120 -11.57 9.62 -1.13
N PRO A 121 -10.70 8.66 -1.45
CA PRO A 121 -10.50 7.46 -0.65
C PRO A 121 -10.29 7.81 0.83
N VAL A 122 -10.59 6.89 1.74
CA VAL A 122 -10.30 7.01 3.18
C VAL A 122 -9.62 5.75 3.69
N VAL A 123 -9.13 5.79 4.93
CA VAL A 123 -8.38 4.69 5.56
C VAL A 123 -9.08 3.33 5.43
N SER A 124 -10.41 3.30 5.56
CA SER A 124 -11.21 2.06 5.48
C SER A 124 -11.40 1.52 4.06
N ASP A 125 -11.06 2.29 3.02
CA ASP A 125 -11.15 1.83 1.63
C ASP A 125 -9.94 0.97 1.23
N HIS A 126 -9.03 0.67 2.18
CA HIS A 126 -7.84 -0.19 1.99
C HIS A 126 -8.11 -1.42 1.12
N TRP A 127 -9.19 -2.14 1.39
CA TRP A 127 -9.57 -3.36 0.65
C TRP A 127 -9.76 -3.13 -0.86
N THR A 128 -10.15 -1.92 -1.30
CA THR A 128 -10.34 -1.60 -2.72
C THR A 128 -9.02 -1.64 -3.49
N PHE A 129 -7.93 -1.27 -2.82
CA PHE A 129 -6.59 -1.19 -3.38
C PHE A 129 -5.78 -2.47 -3.14
N TRP A 130 -6.05 -3.16 -2.03
CA TRP A 130 -5.39 -4.39 -1.63
C TRP A 130 -5.95 -5.65 -2.31
N SER A 131 -7.28 -5.77 -2.42
CA SER A 131 -7.91 -7.01 -2.92
C SER A 131 -7.51 -7.45 -4.34
N PRO A 132 -7.15 -6.56 -5.29
CA PRO A 132 -6.72 -7.00 -6.62
C PRO A 132 -5.58 -8.01 -6.61
N PHE A 133 -4.69 -7.97 -5.61
CA PHE A 133 -3.54 -8.86 -5.51
C PHE A 133 -3.87 -10.31 -5.10
N TYR A 134 -5.09 -10.59 -4.63
CA TYR A 134 -5.44 -11.88 -3.99
C TYR A 134 -6.53 -12.67 -4.75
N GLY A 135 -6.74 -12.35 -6.03
CA GLY A 135 -7.55 -13.15 -6.96
C GLY A 135 -9.07 -13.04 -6.79
N GLY A 136 -9.80 -13.95 -7.44
CA GLY A 136 -11.27 -14.02 -7.40
C GLY A 136 -11.96 -13.24 -8.53
N ASP A 137 -11.93 -11.91 -8.47
CA ASP A 137 -12.55 -11.03 -9.48
C ASP A 137 -11.54 -10.43 -10.48
N TYR A 138 -10.32 -10.99 -10.53
CA TYR A 138 -9.18 -10.44 -11.26
C TYR A 138 -8.40 -11.52 -12.01
N ASN A 139 -7.79 -11.13 -13.13
CA ASN A 139 -6.75 -11.90 -13.80
C ASN A 139 -5.39 -11.38 -13.33
N ILE A 140 -4.55 -12.25 -12.78
CA ILE A 140 -3.26 -11.88 -12.20
C ILE A 140 -2.16 -12.54 -13.01
N LEU A 141 -1.23 -11.72 -13.49
CA LEU A 141 0.05 -12.14 -14.06
C LEU A 141 1.16 -11.57 -13.19
N ARG A 142 2.08 -12.42 -12.75
CA ARG A 142 3.25 -12.02 -11.96
C ARG A 142 4.51 -12.64 -12.56
N GLU A 143 5.44 -11.81 -12.99
CA GLU A 143 6.73 -12.22 -13.55
C GLU A 143 7.83 -11.31 -13.01
N ASN A 144 8.94 -11.86 -12.50
CA ASN A 144 10.11 -11.09 -12.05
C ASN A 144 9.81 -9.90 -11.11
N ASN A 145 8.91 -10.09 -10.12
CA ASN A 145 8.43 -9.06 -9.18
C ASN A 145 7.53 -7.98 -9.79
N GLU A 146 7.19 -8.08 -11.07
CA GLU A 146 6.22 -7.22 -11.71
C GLU A 146 4.85 -7.90 -11.73
N TRP A 147 3.82 -7.08 -11.56
CA TRP A 147 2.42 -7.49 -11.55
C TRP A 147 1.68 -6.78 -12.65
N GLN A 148 0.83 -7.53 -13.34
CA GLN A 148 -0.22 -7.01 -14.21
C GLN A 148 -1.53 -7.64 -13.77
N ILE A 149 -2.48 -6.80 -13.35
CA ILE A 149 -3.76 -7.26 -12.80
C ILE A 149 -4.90 -6.52 -13.48
N ASP A 150 -5.78 -7.28 -14.12
CA ASP A 150 -6.96 -6.75 -14.81
C ASP A 150 -8.26 -7.25 -14.15
N SER A 151 -9.30 -6.41 -14.16
CA SER A 151 -10.63 -6.85 -13.77
C SER A 151 -11.17 -7.89 -14.74
N ASN A 152 -11.78 -8.96 -14.23
CA ASN A 152 -12.53 -9.91 -15.06
C ASN A 152 -13.97 -9.42 -15.41
N GLY A 153 -14.25 -8.14 -15.19
CA GLY A 153 -15.54 -7.49 -15.41
C GLY A 153 -16.46 -7.43 -14.18
N LYS A 154 -16.25 -8.30 -13.17
CA LYS A 154 -17.01 -8.25 -11.91
C LYS A 154 -16.44 -7.22 -10.93
N ALA A 155 -15.13 -6.99 -10.97
CA ALA A 155 -14.48 -6.10 -10.00
C ALA A 155 -14.89 -4.64 -10.16
N LYS A 156 -15.17 -4.17 -11.39
CA LYS A 156 -15.51 -2.75 -11.65
C LYS A 156 -16.67 -2.23 -10.79
N LYS A 157 -17.74 -3.01 -10.60
CA LYS A 157 -18.86 -2.61 -9.71
C LYS A 157 -18.56 -2.80 -8.23
N LYS A 158 -17.82 -3.86 -7.88
CA LYS A 158 -17.55 -4.21 -6.49
C LYS A 158 -16.47 -3.32 -5.86
N HIS A 159 -15.48 -2.87 -6.63
CA HIS A 159 -14.29 -2.18 -6.16
C HIS A 159 -14.19 -0.78 -6.77
N ASN A 160 -15.25 0.02 -6.58
CA ASN A 160 -15.32 1.44 -6.95
C ASN A 160 -14.71 1.80 -8.33
N GLY A 161 -15.09 1.06 -9.37
CA GLY A 161 -14.64 1.36 -10.72
C GLY A 161 -13.27 0.79 -11.08
N PHE A 162 -12.67 -0.11 -10.27
CA PHE A 162 -11.38 -0.72 -10.60
C PHE A 162 -11.40 -1.36 -12.00
N GLU A 163 -10.40 -1.01 -12.82
CA GLU A 163 -10.24 -1.56 -14.16
C GLU A 163 -9.00 -2.45 -14.23
N LYS A 164 -7.83 -1.91 -13.89
CA LYS A 164 -6.56 -2.64 -13.86
C LYS A 164 -5.51 -1.94 -13.01
N LEU A 165 -4.42 -2.65 -12.69
CA LEU A 165 -3.21 -2.08 -12.14
C LEU A 165 -1.97 -2.77 -12.73
N VAL A 166 -0.84 -2.06 -12.65
CA VAL A 166 0.48 -2.63 -12.78
C VAL A 166 1.29 -2.29 -11.53
N ALA A 167 2.15 -3.20 -11.10
CA ALA A 167 2.97 -2.97 -9.91
C ALA A 167 4.35 -3.61 -10.04
N LYS A 168 5.27 -3.16 -9.19
CA LYS A 168 6.60 -3.74 -9.04
C LYS A 168 6.93 -3.85 -7.56
N ASP A 169 7.36 -5.03 -7.13
CA ASP A 169 7.80 -5.25 -5.75
C ASP A 169 9.29 -4.91 -5.59
N VAL A 170 9.58 -4.24 -4.48
CA VAL A 170 10.92 -3.93 -4.01
C VAL A 170 11.04 -4.43 -2.57
N PRO A 171 12.13 -5.10 -2.18
CA PRO A 171 12.38 -5.42 -0.77
C PRO A 171 12.33 -4.17 0.10
N LEU A 172 11.59 -4.19 1.22
CA LEU A 172 11.53 -3.04 2.12
C LEU A 172 12.92 -2.67 2.68
N PHE A 173 13.79 -3.67 2.84
CA PHE A 173 15.19 -3.48 3.27
C PHE A 173 16.02 -2.62 2.31
N ASP A 174 15.58 -2.46 1.07
CA ASP A 174 16.26 -1.64 0.07
C ASP A 174 15.89 -0.15 0.21
N LEU A 175 14.92 0.22 1.05
CA LEU A 175 14.52 1.61 1.30
C LEU A 175 15.17 2.14 2.59
N THR A 176 16.46 2.45 2.53
CA THR A 176 17.25 2.89 3.69
C THR A 176 17.49 4.38 3.78
N SER A 177 17.18 5.12 2.72
CA SER A 177 17.47 6.54 2.60
C SER A 177 16.42 7.27 1.74
N PRO A 178 16.35 8.61 1.82
CA PRO A 178 15.51 9.41 0.92
C PRO A 178 15.81 9.19 -0.56
N GLU A 179 17.07 8.93 -0.91
CA GLU A 179 17.47 8.65 -2.29
C GLU A 179 16.93 7.29 -2.75
N ASP A 180 16.95 6.27 -1.89
CA ASP A 180 16.32 4.98 -2.21
C ASP A 180 14.82 5.14 -2.48
N ILE A 181 14.13 5.95 -1.67
CA ILE A 181 12.70 6.24 -1.86
C ILE A 181 12.48 6.95 -3.21
N ARG A 182 13.30 7.97 -3.53
CA ARG A 182 13.23 8.69 -4.80
C ARG A 182 13.38 7.73 -5.99
N GLU A 183 14.46 6.97 -6.02
CA GLU A 183 14.79 6.10 -7.16
C GLU A 183 13.87 4.90 -7.29
N LYS A 184 13.59 4.21 -6.17
CA LYS A 184 12.91 2.90 -6.20
C LYS A 184 11.39 3.01 -6.07
N VAL A 185 10.86 4.18 -5.70
CA VAL A 185 9.42 4.42 -5.55
C VAL A 185 8.93 5.47 -6.54
N PHE A 186 9.31 6.74 -6.36
CA PHE A 186 8.70 7.84 -7.11
C PHE A 186 9.12 7.89 -8.57
N ARG A 187 10.40 7.67 -8.90
CA ARG A 187 10.84 7.54 -10.29
C ARG A 187 10.32 6.28 -10.97
N GLU A 188 10.07 5.23 -10.20
CA GLU A 188 9.50 4.00 -10.74
C GLU A 188 8.03 4.19 -11.18
N PHE A 189 7.29 5.15 -10.62
CA PHE A 189 5.94 5.49 -11.10
C PHE A 189 5.89 5.84 -12.60
N GLU A 190 6.95 6.45 -13.14
CA GLU A 190 7.06 6.79 -14.56
C GLU A 190 7.28 5.55 -15.45
N ASN A 191 7.88 4.50 -14.89
CA ASN A 191 8.19 3.26 -15.60
C ASN A 191 7.00 2.29 -15.64
N LEU A 192 6.02 2.46 -14.75
CA LEU A 192 4.80 1.64 -14.71
C LEU A 192 3.85 2.01 -15.86
N GLN A 193 3.81 1.18 -16.89
CA GLN A 193 2.95 1.35 -18.08
C GLN A 193 1.95 0.21 -18.24
N PHE A 194 0.81 0.51 -18.88
CA PHE A 194 -0.33 -0.40 -19.06
C PHE A 194 -0.34 -1.13 -20.40
#